data_AF-A0ABD1D2E2-F1
#
_entry.id   AF-A0ABD1D2E2-F1
#
_cell.length_a   1.000
_cell.length_b   1.000
_cell.length_c   1.000
_cell.angle_alpha   90.00
_cell.angle_beta   90.00
_cell.angle_gamma   90.00
#
_symmetry.space_group_name_H-M   'P 1'
#
loop_
_entity.id
_entity.type
_entity.pdbx_description
1 polymer ?
#
loop_
_entity_poly.entity_id
_entity_poly.type
_entity_poly.pdbx_seq_one_letter_code
_entity_poly.pdbx_strand_id
1 'polypeptide(L)'
;MAILKRTLLYISVIATAFSLSYGQRILENQKRSFTIDYDNNTFLLDGKPFQYISGSFHYFRALPESWEKILKAMRAAGLNAVTTYVEWSLHNPKEGVYNWEGMGNIERFVHLAQVEDLYVILRPGPYICAERDMGGFPYWLLNKYPGIQLRTNDVAYLREVRTWYAELLSRLEPYLYGNGGPIIMVQVENEYGSFYACDHKYMKWLRDETARYVRGNAVLFTNNGPGLTTCGGVDNVISGLDFGAGSTEEINGFWNELRKQQPKGPLINAEYYPGWLTHWQDPEMARVSIEPVTKSLREMLAAKVNVNIYMFYGGTNFGFTAGANEAGPGRFVPDITSYDYDAPLDESGDPTPKYFAIRKVISEFFPMPNSPIPRPARKMSLPSVVLKPVDSLLNKMLLSAIGSPAINARDPLTFEAMNQYSGLVLYEAVLPSGLKTDPIKLTVENIHDKGYVYVDTTYVGTLSRQNAINTLPITLGIGEKLRIFVENEGRVNFGTPNDFKGIVGDVFINTQKLQNWTMIGIPLDNVGKIHEYINRKSLLEKRYPSKRIIPKTSSPVQRGPTIFQGTFDIARIDIMDTYLDPTGWGKGVVFINGFNLGR
;
A
#
# COMPACT_ATOMS: atom_id res chain seq x y z
N MET A 1 50.97 3.96 -59.15
CA MET A 1 50.80 4.47 -57.76
C MET A 1 49.34 4.66 -57.33
N ALA A 2 48.43 5.13 -58.20
CA ALA A 2 47.02 5.37 -57.85
C ALA A 2 46.18 4.10 -57.59
N ILE A 3 46.48 2.99 -58.30
CA ILE A 3 45.75 1.72 -58.15
C ILE A 3 46.04 1.08 -56.78
N LEU A 4 47.30 1.10 -56.32
CA LEU A 4 47.71 0.55 -55.03
C LEU A 4 47.04 1.26 -53.83
N LYS A 5 46.88 2.59 -53.92
CA LYS A 5 46.19 3.39 -52.88
C LYS A 5 44.69 3.07 -52.79
N ARG A 6 44.02 2.80 -53.92
CA ARG A 6 42.61 2.38 -53.92
C ARG A 6 42.44 0.99 -53.31
N THR A 7 43.31 0.03 -53.63
CA THR A 7 43.23 -1.31 -53.08
C THR A 7 43.46 -1.34 -51.56
N LEU A 8 44.42 -0.57 -51.05
CA LEU A 8 44.67 -0.42 -49.61
C LEU A 8 43.50 0.24 -48.86
N LEU A 9 42.83 1.22 -49.48
CA LEU A 9 41.63 1.86 -48.91
C LEU A 9 40.45 0.87 -48.84
N TYR A 10 40.24 0.06 -49.88
CA TYR A 10 39.18 -0.95 -49.89
C TYR A 10 39.44 -2.06 -48.86
N ILE A 11 40.68 -2.52 -48.70
CA ILE A 11 41.04 -3.53 -47.69
C ILE A 11 40.87 -2.95 -46.28
N SER A 12 41.22 -1.69 -46.04
CA SER A 12 40.99 -0.99 -44.77
C SER A 12 39.49 -0.87 -44.45
N VAL A 13 38.66 -0.46 -45.41
CA VAL A 13 37.20 -0.32 -45.20
C VAL A 13 36.54 -1.68 -44.93
N ILE A 14 36.95 -2.74 -45.65
CA ILE A 14 36.44 -4.10 -45.43
C ILE A 14 36.89 -4.65 -44.08
N ALA A 15 38.15 -4.44 -43.68
CA ALA A 15 38.65 -4.86 -42.37
C ALA A 15 37.95 -4.13 -41.22
N THR A 16 37.66 -2.84 -41.39
CA THR A 16 36.92 -2.05 -40.39
C THR A 16 35.46 -2.50 -40.31
N ALA A 17 34.80 -2.78 -41.44
CA ALA A 17 33.44 -3.30 -41.48
C ALA A 17 33.33 -4.73 -40.89
N PHE A 18 34.31 -5.60 -41.16
CA PHE A 18 34.39 -6.92 -40.53
C PHE A 18 34.61 -6.81 -39.01
N SER A 19 35.45 -5.88 -38.56
CA SER A 19 35.73 -5.65 -37.13
C SER A 19 34.51 -5.12 -36.37
N LEU A 20 33.74 -4.22 -36.99
CA LEU A 20 32.46 -3.73 -36.45
C LEU A 20 31.38 -4.82 -36.43
N SER A 21 31.25 -5.63 -37.49
CA SER A 21 30.27 -6.73 -37.54
C SER A 21 30.63 -7.88 -36.60
N TYR A 22 31.92 -8.15 -36.37
CA TYR A 22 32.39 -9.17 -35.44
C TYR A 22 32.32 -8.67 -33.98
N GLY A 23 32.58 -7.38 -33.73
CA GLY A 23 32.35 -6.74 -32.44
C GLY A 23 30.86 -6.68 -32.06
N GLN A 24 29.97 -6.40 -33.01
CA GLN A 24 28.51 -6.50 -32.81
C GLN A 24 28.07 -7.95 -32.58
N ARG A 25 28.59 -8.93 -33.34
CA ARG A 25 28.28 -10.36 -33.10
C ARG A 25 28.79 -10.90 -31.77
N ILE A 26 29.92 -10.40 -31.25
CA ILE A 26 30.43 -10.78 -29.92
C ILE A 26 29.59 -10.15 -28.80
N LEU A 27 29.09 -8.92 -28.99
CA LEU A 27 28.16 -8.28 -28.06
C LEU A 27 26.76 -8.93 -28.10
N GLU A 28 26.31 -9.40 -29.25
CA GLU A 28 25.03 -10.13 -29.40
C GLU A 28 25.05 -11.55 -28.80
N ASN A 29 26.23 -12.11 -28.51
CA ASN A 29 26.37 -13.48 -27.97
C ASN A 29 26.61 -13.55 -26.45
N GLN A 30 26.70 -12.42 -25.75
CA GLN A 30 26.75 -12.44 -24.28
C GLN A 30 25.33 -12.53 -23.73
N LYS A 31 24.92 -13.74 -23.33
CA LYS A 31 23.63 -13.96 -22.66
C LYS A 31 23.56 -13.08 -21.42
N ARG A 32 22.53 -12.22 -21.34
CA ARG A 32 22.28 -11.38 -20.17
C ARG A 32 22.15 -12.23 -18.92
N SER A 33 22.85 -11.87 -17.86
CA SER A 33 22.84 -12.61 -16.60
C SER A 33 23.06 -11.68 -15.41
N PHE A 34 22.30 -11.91 -14.34
CA PHE A 34 22.53 -11.29 -13.04
C PHE A 34 22.74 -12.41 -12.01
N THR A 35 23.93 -12.49 -11.42
CA THR A 35 24.31 -13.61 -10.55
C THR A 35 25.06 -13.13 -9.31
N ILE A 36 25.27 -14.03 -8.35
CA ILE A 36 26.06 -13.76 -7.14
C ILE A 36 27.46 -14.38 -7.30
N ASP A 37 28.50 -13.59 -7.06
CA ASP A 37 29.84 -14.08 -6.81
C ASP A 37 30.06 -14.16 -5.29
N TYR A 38 29.90 -15.37 -4.76
CA TYR A 38 30.04 -15.65 -3.33
C TYR A 38 31.48 -15.51 -2.84
N ASP A 39 32.48 -15.75 -3.68
CA ASP A 39 33.89 -15.68 -3.28
C ASP A 39 34.35 -14.23 -3.14
N ASN A 40 33.85 -13.34 -3.99
CA ASN A 40 34.15 -11.91 -3.93
C ASN A 40 33.08 -11.06 -3.23
N ASN A 41 32.03 -11.69 -2.67
CA ASN A 41 30.93 -11.03 -1.97
C ASN A 41 30.28 -9.89 -2.79
N THR A 42 30.04 -10.12 -4.09
CA THR A 42 29.51 -9.09 -5.00
C THR A 42 28.47 -9.67 -5.94
N PHE A 43 27.64 -8.82 -6.54
CA PHE A 43 26.83 -9.21 -7.68
C PHE A 43 27.64 -9.13 -8.96
N LEU A 44 27.28 -9.96 -9.95
CA LEU A 44 27.78 -9.86 -11.30
C LEU A 44 26.63 -9.52 -12.25
N LEU A 45 26.76 -8.40 -12.95
CA LEU A 45 25.93 -8.03 -14.08
C LEU A 45 26.73 -8.35 -15.35
N ASP A 46 26.25 -9.32 -16.13
CA ASP A 46 26.92 -9.81 -17.35
C ASP A 46 28.40 -10.16 -17.13
N GLY A 47 28.68 -10.80 -15.99
CA GLY A 47 30.01 -11.24 -15.57
C GLY A 47 30.90 -10.15 -14.97
N LYS A 48 30.41 -8.92 -14.82
CA LYS A 48 31.17 -7.79 -14.23
C LYS A 48 30.66 -7.44 -12.83
N PRO A 49 31.54 -7.10 -11.87
CA PRO A 49 31.13 -6.65 -10.54
C PRO A 49 30.11 -5.52 -10.62
N PHE A 50 29.04 -5.65 -9.83
CA PHE A 50 27.92 -4.73 -9.82
C PHE A 50 27.48 -4.43 -8.39
N GLN A 51 27.17 -3.16 -8.15
CA GLN A 51 26.56 -2.68 -6.91
C GLN A 51 25.33 -1.87 -7.29
N TYR A 52 24.18 -2.18 -6.70
CA TYR A 52 23.00 -1.34 -6.85
C TYR A 52 22.89 -0.31 -5.74
N ILE A 53 22.35 0.84 -6.12
CA ILE A 53 21.74 1.81 -5.24
C ILE A 53 20.32 2.03 -5.75
N SER A 54 19.36 1.53 -4.98
CA SER A 54 17.94 1.51 -5.31
C SER A 54 17.16 2.48 -4.43
N GLY A 55 15.95 2.80 -4.86
CA GLY A 55 14.95 3.49 -4.06
C GLY A 55 13.59 2.82 -4.23
N SER A 56 12.82 2.73 -3.16
CA SER A 56 11.46 2.22 -3.23
C SER A 56 10.52 3.25 -3.83
N PHE A 57 9.75 2.80 -4.83
CA PHE A 57 8.59 3.49 -5.40
C PHE A 57 7.48 2.48 -5.64
N HIS A 58 6.39 2.60 -4.88
CA HIS A 58 5.20 1.78 -5.06
C HIS A 58 4.29 2.39 -6.12
N TYR A 59 4.21 1.75 -7.30
CA TYR A 59 3.36 2.22 -8.40
C TYR A 59 1.88 2.38 -8.00
N PHE A 60 1.41 1.59 -7.03
CA PHE A 60 0.04 1.64 -6.51
C PHE A 60 -0.24 2.81 -5.53
N ARG A 61 0.77 3.63 -5.21
CA ARG A 61 0.64 4.86 -4.40
C ARG A 61 0.76 6.15 -5.23
N ALA A 62 0.84 6.03 -6.55
CA ALA A 62 0.89 7.16 -7.48
C ALA A 62 -0.02 6.94 -8.68
N LEU A 63 -0.59 8.02 -9.20
CA LEU A 63 -1.33 7.97 -10.46
C LEU A 63 -0.39 7.64 -11.63
N PRO A 64 -0.79 6.82 -12.61
CA PRO A 64 0.08 6.40 -13.72
C PRO A 64 0.70 7.53 -14.53
N GLU A 65 0.04 8.68 -14.56
CA GLU A 65 0.49 9.89 -15.23
C GLU A 65 1.74 10.51 -14.58
N SER A 66 1.99 10.25 -13.29
CA SER A 66 3.16 10.79 -12.58
C SER A 66 4.36 9.84 -12.54
N TRP A 67 4.17 8.55 -12.88
CA TRP A 67 5.22 7.52 -12.77
C TRP A 67 6.51 7.89 -13.50
N GLU A 68 6.42 8.34 -14.75
CA GLU A 68 7.58 8.72 -15.57
C GLU A 68 8.36 9.89 -14.93
N LYS A 69 7.66 10.93 -14.45
CA LYS A 69 8.28 12.08 -13.78
C LYS A 69 9.04 11.63 -12.54
N ILE A 70 8.45 10.74 -11.73
CA ILE A 70 9.05 10.26 -10.48
C ILE A 70 10.26 9.36 -10.78
N LEU A 71 10.16 8.43 -11.74
CA LEU A 71 11.29 7.58 -12.15
C LEU A 71 12.46 8.42 -12.70
N LYS A 72 12.18 9.48 -13.47
CA LYS A 72 13.19 10.46 -13.91
C LYS A 72 13.88 11.15 -12.74
N ALA A 73 13.11 11.56 -11.72
CA ALA A 73 13.65 12.16 -10.50
C ALA A 73 14.55 11.17 -9.74
N MET A 74 14.12 9.91 -9.61
CA MET A 74 14.88 8.81 -9.01
C MET A 74 16.20 8.57 -9.75
N ARG A 75 16.16 8.47 -11.08
CA ARG A 75 17.37 8.35 -11.90
C ARG A 75 18.28 9.56 -11.71
N ALA A 76 17.76 10.79 -11.77
CA ALA A 76 18.51 12.02 -11.59
C ALA A 76 19.16 12.17 -10.20
N ALA A 77 18.68 11.44 -9.19
CA ALA A 77 19.29 11.33 -7.87
C ALA A 77 20.54 10.44 -7.84
N GLY A 78 20.81 9.70 -8.92
CA GLY A 78 21.93 8.77 -9.05
C GLY A 78 21.56 7.31 -8.81
N LEU A 79 20.29 6.99 -8.54
CA LEU A 79 19.84 5.60 -8.40
C LEU A 79 20.02 4.86 -9.72
N ASN A 80 20.46 3.60 -9.66
CA ASN A 80 20.56 2.72 -10.84
C ASN A 80 19.51 1.59 -10.83
N ALA A 81 18.70 1.52 -9.77
CA ALA A 81 17.59 0.60 -9.65
C ALA A 81 16.39 1.26 -8.96
N VAL A 82 15.21 0.68 -9.17
CA VAL A 82 13.98 0.97 -8.42
C VAL A 82 13.46 -0.33 -7.81
N THR A 83 12.96 -0.23 -6.58
CA THR A 83 12.31 -1.34 -5.88
C THR A 83 10.82 -1.09 -5.82
N THR A 84 10.00 -2.11 -6.10
CA THR A 84 8.56 -2.03 -5.87
C THR A 84 8.00 -3.33 -5.31
N TYR A 85 7.06 -3.19 -4.39
CA TYR A 85 6.12 -4.27 -4.05
C TYR A 85 5.11 -4.50 -5.16
N VAL A 86 4.42 -5.65 -5.11
CA VAL A 86 3.20 -5.93 -5.87
C VAL A 86 2.05 -6.19 -4.90
N GLU A 87 1.01 -5.37 -4.95
CA GLU A 87 -0.13 -5.48 -4.06
C GLU A 87 -1.19 -6.45 -4.62
N TRP A 88 -1.31 -7.64 -4.01
CA TRP A 88 -2.27 -8.65 -4.47
C TRP A 88 -3.72 -8.13 -4.43
N SER A 89 -4.12 -7.42 -3.38
CA SER A 89 -5.47 -6.86 -3.25
C SER A 89 -5.84 -5.87 -4.36
N LEU A 90 -4.88 -5.09 -4.89
CA LEU A 90 -5.10 -4.18 -6.02
C LEU A 90 -5.36 -4.96 -7.31
N HIS A 91 -4.58 -6.01 -7.53
CA HIS A 91 -4.64 -6.80 -8.75
C HIS A 91 -5.74 -7.85 -8.74
N ASN A 92 -6.22 -8.26 -7.56
CA ASN A 92 -7.28 -9.24 -7.42
C ASN A 92 -8.30 -8.78 -6.36
N PRO A 93 -9.00 -7.65 -6.59
CA PRO A 93 -9.84 -6.99 -5.57
C PRO A 93 -11.08 -7.79 -5.19
N LYS A 94 -11.51 -8.72 -6.05
CA LYS A 94 -12.56 -9.72 -5.79
C LYS A 94 -12.10 -11.06 -6.33
N GLU A 95 -12.54 -12.15 -5.71
CA GLU A 95 -12.20 -13.50 -6.14
C GLU A 95 -12.41 -13.68 -7.65
N GLY A 96 -11.35 -14.13 -8.35
CA GLY A 96 -11.37 -14.36 -9.79
C GLY A 96 -11.45 -13.11 -10.70
N VAL A 97 -11.47 -11.90 -10.14
CA VAL A 97 -11.47 -10.64 -10.91
C VAL A 97 -10.09 -10.01 -10.84
N TYR A 98 -9.43 -9.84 -11.98
CA TYR A 98 -8.09 -9.24 -12.05
C TYR A 98 -8.08 -7.84 -12.64
N ASN A 99 -7.22 -6.97 -12.09
CA ASN A 99 -6.97 -5.61 -12.57
C ASN A 99 -5.50 -5.44 -12.97
N TRP A 100 -5.28 -5.09 -14.24
CA TRP A 100 -3.95 -4.83 -14.82
C TRP A 100 -3.90 -3.45 -15.49
N GLU A 101 -4.89 -2.60 -15.23
CA GLU A 101 -5.04 -1.28 -15.84
C GLU A 101 -4.93 -0.15 -14.81
N GLY A 102 -4.73 1.07 -15.31
CA GLY A 102 -4.57 2.25 -14.44
C GLY A 102 -3.41 2.04 -13.44
N MET A 103 -3.67 2.26 -12.15
CA MET A 103 -2.69 2.01 -11.09
C MET A 103 -2.30 0.53 -10.97
N GLY A 104 -3.06 -0.42 -11.53
CA GLY A 104 -2.72 -1.84 -11.58
C GLY A 104 -1.82 -2.22 -12.77
N ASN A 105 -1.40 -1.28 -13.61
CA ASN A 105 -0.59 -1.60 -14.80
C ASN A 105 0.91 -1.70 -14.46
N ILE A 106 1.28 -2.80 -13.80
CA ILE A 106 2.67 -3.09 -13.40
C ILE A 106 3.60 -3.29 -14.59
N GLU A 107 3.13 -3.88 -15.70
CA GLU A 107 3.92 -4.10 -16.92
C GLU A 107 4.38 -2.76 -17.51
N ARG A 108 3.49 -1.75 -17.54
CA ARG A 108 3.84 -0.38 -17.93
C ARG A 108 4.83 0.25 -16.96
N PHE A 109 4.64 0.09 -15.65
CA PHE A 109 5.57 0.62 -14.65
C PHE A 109 6.99 0.07 -14.83
N VAL A 110 7.11 -1.26 -14.97
CA VAL A 110 8.39 -1.94 -15.19
C VAL A 110 9.02 -1.50 -16.52
N HIS A 111 8.20 -1.33 -17.57
CA HIS A 111 8.68 -0.80 -18.85
C HIS A 111 9.21 0.63 -18.73
N LEU A 112 8.51 1.52 -18.01
CA LEU A 112 8.97 2.88 -17.76
C LEU A 112 10.29 2.90 -16.98
N ALA A 113 10.45 2.04 -15.96
CA ALA A 113 11.72 1.92 -15.25
C ALA A 113 12.87 1.55 -16.20
N GLN A 114 12.64 0.62 -17.13
CA GLN A 114 13.62 0.26 -18.16
C GLN A 114 13.95 1.43 -19.10
N VAL A 115 12.94 2.18 -19.55
CA VAL A 115 13.12 3.36 -20.41
C VAL A 115 13.94 4.44 -19.71
N GLU A 116 13.74 4.62 -18.40
CA GLU A 116 14.46 5.59 -17.57
C GLU A 116 15.80 5.06 -17.03
N ASP A 117 16.34 3.99 -17.61
CA ASP A 117 17.66 3.41 -17.28
C ASP A 117 17.77 2.98 -15.81
N LEU A 118 16.71 2.34 -15.30
CA LEU A 118 16.65 1.75 -13.96
C LEU A 118 16.42 0.24 -14.05
N TYR A 119 17.24 -0.53 -13.33
CA TYR A 119 16.93 -1.93 -13.03
C TYR A 119 15.75 -2.02 -12.06
N VAL A 120 15.10 -3.18 -12.00
CA VAL A 120 13.97 -3.42 -11.09
C VAL A 120 14.33 -4.50 -10.07
N ILE A 121 14.08 -4.20 -8.80
CA ILE A 121 14.04 -5.16 -7.70
C ILE A 121 12.56 -5.40 -7.39
N LEU A 122 12.05 -6.57 -7.77
CA LEU A 122 10.63 -6.91 -7.64
C LEU A 122 10.38 -7.59 -6.29
N ARG A 123 9.36 -7.14 -5.57
CA ARG A 123 8.93 -7.75 -4.31
C ARG A 123 7.47 -8.23 -4.43
N PRO A 124 7.23 -9.42 -5.00
CA PRO A 124 5.89 -9.87 -5.37
C PRO A 124 5.01 -10.37 -4.19
N GLY A 125 5.57 -10.43 -2.98
CA GLY A 125 4.85 -10.86 -1.78
C GLY A 125 4.88 -12.39 -1.58
N PRO A 126 3.73 -13.05 -1.35
CA PRO A 126 2.35 -12.57 -1.55
C PRO A 126 1.83 -11.65 -0.44
N TYR A 127 2.50 -11.63 0.72
CA TYR A 127 2.35 -10.62 1.76
C TYR A 127 3.46 -9.57 1.59
N ILE A 128 3.11 -8.29 1.70
CA ILE A 128 4.05 -7.18 1.50
C ILE A 128 4.20 -6.24 2.69
N CYS A 129 3.40 -6.40 3.77
CA CYS A 129 3.35 -5.42 4.86
C CYS A 129 3.02 -4.01 4.32
N ALA A 130 4.04 -3.15 4.20
CA ALA A 130 4.08 -1.91 3.45
C ALA A 130 3.06 -0.85 3.86
N GLU A 131 2.54 -0.90 5.10
CA GLU A 131 1.45 -0.03 5.56
C GLU A 131 0.21 -0.08 4.63
N ARG A 132 -0.04 -1.26 4.04
CA ARG A 132 -1.19 -1.54 3.17
C ARG A 132 -2.23 -2.35 3.91
N ASP A 133 -3.51 -2.12 3.61
CA ASP A 133 -4.63 -2.89 4.17
C ASP A 133 -4.30 -4.40 4.10
N MET A 134 -4.27 -5.05 5.27
CA MET A 134 -4.02 -6.48 5.41
C MET A 134 -2.67 -6.96 4.84
N GLY A 135 -1.66 -6.08 4.81
CA GLY A 135 -0.35 -6.38 4.23
C GLY A 135 -0.40 -6.67 2.74
N GLY A 136 -1.39 -6.11 2.02
CA GLY A 136 -1.63 -6.30 0.60
C GLY A 136 -2.43 -7.55 0.23
N PHE A 137 -2.90 -8.33 1.20
CA PHE A 137 -3.81 -9.44 0.92
C PHE A 137 -5.20 -8.96 0.54
N PRO A 138 -5.88 -9.65 -0.40
CA PRO A 138 -7.28 -9.36 -0.65
C PRO A 138 -8.19 -9.86 0.48
N TYR A 139 -9.10 -8.99 0.94
CA TYR A 139 -10.05 -9.31 2.02
C TYR A 139 -10.92 -10.56 1.74
N TRP A 140 -11.17 -10.88 0.47
CA TRP A 140 -12.02 -12.01 0.11
C TRP A 140 -11.43 -13.36 0.53
N LEU A 141 -10.12 -13.44 0.84
CA LEU A 141 -9.53 -14.63 1.46
C LEU A 141 -10.20 -14.99 2.78
N LEU A 142 -10.51 -13.98 3.60
CA LEU A 142 -11.19 -14.15 4.89
C LEU A 142 -12.70 -14.45 4.72
N ASN A 143 -13.31 -13.97 3.63
CA ASN A 143 -14.70 -14.33 3.29
C ASN A 143 -14.78 -15.80 2.85
N LYS A 144 -13.91 -16.20 1.91
CA LYS A 144 -13.90 -17.54 1.32
C LYS A 144 -13.45 -18.60 2.33
N TYR A 145 -12.47 -18.26 3.17
CA TYR A 145 -11.88 -19.17 4.15
C TYR A 145 -11.77 -18.50 5.53
N PRO A 146 -12.84 -18.46 6.34
CA PRO A 146 -12.83 -17.79 7.64
C PRO A 146 -11.76 -18.32 8.63
N GLY A 147 -11.31 -19.57 8.46
CA GLY A 147 -10.28 -20.20 9.29
C GLY A 147 -8.86 -20.22 8.68
N ILE A 148 -8.64 -19.54 7.55
CA ILE A 148 -7.36 -19.57 6.82
C ILE A 148 -6.19 -19.14 7.70
N GLN A 149 -5.09 -19.88 7.66
CA GLN A 149 -3.85 -19.48 8.31
C GLN A 149 -2.92 -18.83 7.28
N LEU A 150 -3.06 -17.51 7.08
CA LEU A 150 -2.23 -16.76 6.14
C LEU A 150 -0.74 -16.82 6.54
N ARG A 151 0.13 -16.82 5.52
CA ARG A 151 1.59 -16.89 5.68
C ARG A 151 2.07 -18.17 6.39
N THR A 152 1.36 -19.28 6.19
CA THR A 152 1.73 -20.62 6.68
C THR A 152 1.62 -21.65 5.55
N ASN A 153 1.86 -22.93 5.85
CA ASN A 153 1.65 -24.02 4.90
C ASN A 153 0.18 -24.49 4.76
N ASP A 154 -0.79 -23.69 5.20
CA ASP A 154 -2.22 -23.94 5.02
C ASP A 154 -2.58 -24.19 3.54
N VAL A 155 -3.21 -25.33 3.27
CA VAL A 155 -3.49 -25.80 1.90
C VAL A 155 -4.39 -24.83 1.11
N ALA A 156 -5.35 -24.17 1.78
CA ALA A 156 -6.20 -23.17 1.14
C ALA A 156 -5.37 -21.95 0.76
N TYR A 157 -4.56 -21.44 1.69
CA TYR A 157 -3.65 -20.31 1.43
C TYR A 157 -2.66 -20.59 0.30
N LEU A 158 -1.95 -21.73 0.35
CA LEU A 158 -0.97 -22.10 -0.69
C LEU A 158 -1.62 -22.22 -2.08
N ARG A 159 -2.88 -22.68 -2.16
CA ARG A 159 -3.62 -22.76 -3.41
C ARG A 159 -3.90 -21.39 -4.00
N GLU A 160 -4.34 -20.44 -3.18
CA GLU A 160 -4.64 -19.08 -3.63
C GLU A 160 -3.34 -18.34 -4.02
N VAL A 161 -2.26 -18.51 -3.26
CA VAL A 161 -0.94 -17.96 -3.62
C VAL A 161 -0.43 -18.52 -4.94
N ARG A 162 -0.55 -19.84 -5.16
CA ARG A 162 -0.16 -20.45 -6.45
C ARG A 162 -0.95 -19.87 -7.62
N THR A 163 -2.25 -19.69 -7.43
CA THR A 163 -3.15 -19.11 -8.45
C THR A 163 -2.75 -17.66 -8.73
N TRP A 164 -2.50 -16.87 -7.68
CA TRP A 164 -2.02 -15.51 -7.78
C TRP A 164 -0.68 -15.41 -8.51
N TYR A 165 0.29 -16.24 -8.15
CA TYR A 165 1.62 -16.25 -8.78
C TYR A 165 1.56 -16.68 -10.25
N ALA A 166 0.63 -17.56 -10.61
CA ALA A 166 0.40 -17.91 -12.01
C ALA A 166 -0.07 -16.73 -12.85
N GLU A 167 -0.92 -15.87 -12.29
CA GLU A 167 -1.37 -14.65 -12.96
C GLU A 167 -0.28 -13.57 -12.99
N LEU A 168 0.38 -13.31 -11.85
CA LEU A 168 1.39 -12.27 -11.73
C LEU A 168 2.70 -12.62 -12.44
N LEU A 169 3.35 -13.72 -12.03
CA LEU A 169 4.73 -13.98 -12.43
C LEU A 169 4.83 -14.46 -13.88
N SER A 170 3.78 -15.06 -14.45
CA SER A 170 3.75 -15.37 -15.89
C SER A 170 3.77 -14.09 -16.74
N ARG A 171 3.13 -13.01 -16.28
CA ARG A 171 3.16 -11.70 -16.95
C ARG A 171 4.52 -11.01 -16.84
N LEU A 172 5.19 -11.20 -15.69
CA LEU A 172 6.48 -10.57 -15.41
C LEU A 172 7.69 -11.39 -15.88
N GLU A 173 7.51 -12.65 -16.30
CA GLU A 173 8.59 -13.50 -16.83
C GLU A 173 9.37 -12.84 -17.99
N PRO A 174 8.75 -12.20 -19.00
CA PRO A 174 9.48 -11.49 -20.05
C PRO A 174 10.35 -10.34 -19.54
N TYR A 175 10.04 -9.79 -18.37
CA TYR A 175 10.73 -8.64 -17.79
C TYR A 175 11.94 -9.04 -16.92
N LEU A 176 12.18 -10.33 -16.71
CA LEU A 176 13.39 -10.82 -16.02
C LEU A 176 14.66 -10.47 -16.80
N TYR A 177 15.74 -10.15 -16.09
CA TYR A 177 16.99 -9.68 -16.69
C TYR A 177 17.56 -10.66 -17.72
N GLY A 178 17.59 -11.96 -17.37
CA GLY A 178 18.02 -13.03 -18.27
C GLY A 178 17.12 -13.26 -19.48
N ASN A 179 15.88 -12.74 -19.44
CA ASN A 179 14.92 -12.78 -20.55
C ASN A 179 14.89 -11.45 -21.36
N GLY A 180 15.69 -10.46 -20.98
CA GLY A 180 15.80 -9.20 -21.71
C GLY A 180 15.11 -7.98 -21.05
N GLY A 181 14.45 -8.15 -19.91
CA GLY A 181 13.84 -7.03 -19.18
C GLY A 181 14.72 -6.43 -18.07
N PRO A 182 14.20 -5.52 -17.23
CA PRO A 182 15.00 -4.82 -16.22
C PRO A 182 15.05 -5.54 -14.86
N ILE A 183 14.27 -6.60 -14.61
CA ILE A 183 14.14 -7.21 -13.28
C ILE A 183 15.36 -8.08 -12.95
N ILE A 184 16.24 -7.56 -12.08
CA ILE A 184 17.48 -8.24 -11.68
C ILE A 184 17.32 -9.11 -10.43
N MET A 185 16.36 -8.78 -9.56
CA MET A 185 16.12 -9.48 -8.30
C MET A 185 14.63 -9.65 -8.02
N VAL A 186 14.27 -10.76 -7.38
CA VAL A 186 12.89 -11.08 -6.97
C VAL A 186 12.89 -11.55 -5.52
N GLN A 187 12.12 -10.87 -4.67
CA GLN A 187 12.03 -11.23 -3.25
C GLN A 187 11.09 -12.42 -3.05
N VAL A 188 11.43 -13.29 -2.10
CA VAL A 188 10.57 -14.36 -1.58
C VAL A 188 10.03 -13.92 -0.22
N GLU A 189 8.70 -13.77 -0.11
CA GLU A 189 8.03 -13.29 1.11
C GLU A 189 8.46 -11.86 1.50
N ASN A 190 8.12 -11.44 2.72
CA ASN A 190 8.46 -10.16 3.31
C ASN A 190 8.61 -10.25 4.84
N GLU A 191 9.83 -10.07 5.34
CA GLU A 191 10.12 -10.03 6.79
C GLU A 191 9.49 -11.20 7.55
N TYR A 192 9.57 -12.40 6.96
CA TYR A 192 8.95 -13.58 7.55
C TYR A 192 9.54 -13.93 8.93
N GLY A 193 10.78 -13.50 9.19
CA GLY A 193 11.41 -13.61 10.51
C GLY A 193 10.71 -12.84 11.62
N SER A 194 9.94 -11.79 11.28
CA SER A 194 9.11 -11.03 12.21
C SER A 194 7.74 -11.69 12.46
N PHE A 195 7.40 -12.75 11.73
CA PHE A 195 6.12 -13.43 11.83
C PHE A 195 6.19 -14.64 12.76
N TYR A 196 5.23 -14.74 13.68
CA TYR A 196 5.25 -15.72 14.78
C TYR A 196 5.30 -17.18 14.33
N ALA A 197 4.79 -17.50 13.12
CA ALA A 197 4.61 -18.89 12.69
C ALA A 197 5.93 -19.61 12.43
N CYS A 198 6.97 -18.91 11.97
CA CYS A 198 8.26 -19.50 11.60
C CYS A 198 8.14 -20.80 10.77
N ASP A 199 7.19 -20.85 9.83
CA ASP A 199 6.91 -22.04 9.03
C ASP A 199 7.92 -22.20 7.89
N HIS A 200 8.98 -22.96 8.15
CA HIS A 200 10.00 -23.28 7.15
C HIS A 200 9.46 -24.09 5.95
N LYS A 201 8.36 -24.84 6.10
CA LYS A 201 7.76 -25.57 4.97
C LYS A 201 7.12 -24.59 4.00
N TYR A 202 6.43 -23.57 4.52
CA TYR A 202 5.91 -22.46 3.73
C TYR A 202 7.03 -21.71 3.00
N MET A 203 8.10 -21.28 3.70
CA MET A 203 9.19 -20.54 3.06
C MET A 203 9.88 -21.34 1.95
N LYS A 204 10.14 -22.65 2.16
CA LYS A 204 10.70 -23.53 1.12
C LYS A 204 9.75 -23.68 -0.07
N TRP A 205 8.46 -23.90 0.20
CA TRP A 205 7.45 -23.97 -0.85
C TRP A 205 7.36 -22.69 -1.66
N LEU A 206 7.35 -21.52 -1.01
CA LEU A 206 7.23 -20.23 -1.68
C LEU A 206 8.47 -19.90 -2.51
N ARG A 207 9.67 -20.24 -2.01
CA ARG A 207 10.91 -20.19 -2.80
C ARG A 207 10.76 -21.01 -4.08
N ASP A 208 10.35 -22.27 -3.98
CA ASP A 208 10.25 -23.17 -5.12
C ASP A 208 9.18 -22.72 -6.11
N GLU A 209 8.05 -22.23 -5.60
CA GLU A 209 6.97 -21.66 -6.42
C GLU A 209 7.44 -20.39 -7.14
N THR A 210 8.21 -19.51 -6.49
CA THR A 210 8.82 -18.32 -7.12
C THR A 210 9.87 -18.71 -8.17
N ALA A 211 10.76 -19.65 -7.83
CA ALA A 211 11.84 -20.13 -8.69
C ALA A 211 11.32 -20.77 -9.99
N ARG A 212 10.13 -21.38 -9.96
CA ARG A 212 9.45 -21.98 -11.12
C ARG A 212 9.23 -20.99 -12.26
N TYR A 213 9.00 -19.71 -11.94
CA TYR A 213 8.84 -18.63 -12.91
C TYR A 213 10.15 -17.89 -13.18
N VAL A 214 10.95 -17.64 -12.13
CA VAL A 214 12.19 -16.88 -12.28
C VAL A 214 13.26 -17.65 -13.07
N ARG A 215 13.35 -18.97 -12.88
CA ARG A 215 14.22 -19.89 -13.66
C ARG A 215 15.69 -19.44 -13.77
N GLY A 216 16.19 -18.77 -12.74
CA GLY A 216 17.56 -18.24 -12.69
C GLY A 216 17.80 -17.01 -13.57
N ASN A 217 16.77 -16.41 -14.17
CA ASN A 217 16.88 -15.18 -14.97
C ASN A 217 16.88 -13.89 -14.11
N ALA A 218 16.74 -14.02 -12.79
CA ALA A 218 16.94 -13.00 -11.77
C ALA A 218 17.38 -13.69 -10.46
N VAL A 219 18.04 -12.94 -9.57
CA VAL A 219 18.46 -13.47 -8.25
C VAL A 219 17.27 -13.46 -7.29
N LEU A 220 17.05 -14.58 -6.59
CA LEU A 220 16.10 -14.63 -5.48
C LEU A 220 16.76 -14.11 -4.20
N PHE A 221 16.01 -13.33 -3.42
CA PHE A 221 16.45 -12.88 -2.10
C PHE A 221 15.31 -12.90 -1.06
N THR A 222 15.66 -12.89 0.24
CA THR A 222 14.73 -12.57 1.34
C THR A 222 15.20 -11.29 2.04
N ASN A 223 14.30 -10.63 2.78
CA ASN A 223 14.61 -9.48 3.61
C ASN A 223 14.03 -9.66 5.02
N ASN A 224 14.80 -9.33 6.06
CA ASN A 224 14.37 -9.36 7.46
C ASN A 224 15.20 -8.39 8.33
N GLY A 225 14.61 -7.90 9.42
CA GLY A 225 15.36 -7.16 10.43
C GLY A 225 16.56 -7.94 11.01
N PRO A 226 17.56 -7.25 11.59
CA PRO A 226 18.78 -7.88 12.10
C PRO A 226 18.47 -8.96 13.15
N GLY A 227 19.05 -10.15 12.99
CA GLY A 227 18.86 -11.29 13.89
C GLY A 227 17.62 -12.15 13.62
N LEU A 228 16.79 -11.81 12.64
CA LEU A 228 15.54 -12.53 12.33
C LEU A 228 15.65 -13.53 11.17
N THR A 229 16.85 -13.67 10.59
CA THR A 229 17.10 -14.57 9.45
C THR A 229 16.92 -16.06 9.78
N THR A 230 16.90 -16.44 11.06
CA THR A 230 16.64 -17.83 11.47
C THR A 230 15.29 -18.31 10.93
N CYS A 231 14.22 -17.53 11.08
CA CYS A 231 12.90 -17.86 10.55
C CYS A 231 12.66 -17.28 9.16
N GLY A 232 13.29 -16.14 8.85
CA GLY A 232 13.05 -15.40 7.61
C GLY A 232 13.94 -15.73 6.43
N GLY A 233 15.04 -16.46 6.65
CA GLY A 233 15.92 -16.97 5.60
C GLY A 233 15.41 -18.27 5.00
N VAL A 234 15.86 -18.59 3.78
CA VAL A 234 15.58 -19.87 3.13
C VAL A 234 16.77 -20.32 2.29
N ASP A 235 17.06 -21.63 2.29
CA ASP A 235 18.20 -22.20 1.57
C ASP A 235 18.20 -21.81 0.09
N ASN A 236 19.39 -21.55 -0.48
CA ASN A 236 19.63 -21.14 -1.87
C ASN A 236 19.04 -19.78 -2.28
N VAL A 237 18.77 -18.91 -1.30
CA VAL A 237 18.28 -17.55 -1.49
C VAL A 237 19.17 -16.60 -0.66
N ILE A 238 19.65 -15.51 -1.24
CA ILE A 238 20.49 -14.55 -0.51
C ILE A 238 19.62 -13.79 0.50
N SER A 239 20.06 -13.69 1.75
CA SER A 239 19.39 -12.91 2.79
C SER A 239 19.93 -11.48 2.80
N GLY A 240 19.05 -10.51 2.61
CA GLY A 240 19.27 -9.11 2.94
C GLY A 240 18.71 -8.77 4.32
N LEU A 241 19.09 -7.60 4.83
CA LEU A 241 18.54 -7.02 6.05
C LEU A 241 17.77 -5.74 5.75
N ASP A 242 16.91 -5.35 6.67
CA ASP A 242 16.32 -4.02 6.73
C ASP A 242 16.71 -3.31 8.03
N PHE A 243 17.02 -2.02 7.96
CA PHE A 243 17.29 -1.17 9.12
C PHE A 243 17.52 0.28 8.66
N GLY A 244 17.23 1.23 9.56
CA GLY A 244 17.36 2.66 9.30
C GLY A 244 18.76 3.21 9.52
N ALA A 245 18.86 4.53 9.72
CA ALA A 245 20.10 5.16 10.14
C ALA A 245 20.53 4.65 11.52
N GLY A 246 21.82 4.33 11.66
CA GLY A 246 22.39 3.80 12.90
C GLY A 246 23.86 4.17 13.04
N SER A 247 24.45 3.79 14.18
CA SER A 247 25.89 3.99 14.39
C SER A 247 26.72 2.96 13.60
N THR A 248 27.99 3.28 13.32
CA THR A 248 28.90 2.36 12.62
C THR A 248 29.05 1.02 13.36
N GLU A 249 29.12 1.05 14.69
CA GLU A 249 29.25 -0.15 15.53
C GLU A 249 28.01 -1.03 15.43
N GLU A 250 26.83 -0.42 15.51
CA GLU A 250 25.54 -1.10 15.38
C GLU A 250 25.39 -1.77 14.00
N ILE A 251 25.63 -1.02 12.91
CA ILE A 251 25.54 -1.53 11.54
C ILE A 251 26.53 -2.68 11.32
N ASN A 252 27.76 -2.55 11.81
CA ASN A 252 28.75 -3.63 11.74
C ASN A 252 28.31 -4.85 12.57
N GLY A 253 27.67 -4.63 13.71
CA GLY A 253 27.05 -5.68 14.53
C GLY A 253 26.00 -6.48 13.74
N PHE A 254 25.12 -5.78 13.01
CA PHE A 254 24.10 -6.41 12.16
C PHE A 254 24.75 -7.30 11.07
N TRP A 255 25.79 -6.80 10.40
CA TRP A 255 26.51 -7.57 9.38
C TRP A 255 27.25 -8.76 9.97
N ASN A 256 27.87 -8.61 11.13
CA ASN A 256 28.56 -9.70 11.81
C ASN A 256 27.59 -10.83 12.19
N GLU A 257 26.38 -10.49 12.65
CA GLU A 257 25.34 -11.48 12.93
C GLU A 257 24.88 -12.20 11.67
N LEU A 258 24.61 -11.45 10.59
CA LEU A 258 24.25 -12.04 9.29
C LEU A 258 25.33 -13.00 8.81
N ARG A 259 26.62 -12.67 8.95
CA ARG A 259 27.74 -13.52 8.50
C ARG A 259 27.85 -14.85 9.23
N LYS A 260 27.26 -15.00 10.43
CA LYS A 260 27.19 -16.30 11.11
C LYS A 260 26.29 -17.29 10.37
N GLN A 261 25.23 -16.80 9.71
CA GLN A 261 24.27 -17.61 8.97
C GLN A 261 24.54 -17.60 7.46
N GLN A 262 25.06 -16.49 6.93
CA GLN A 262 25.42 -16.28 5.52
C GLN A 262 26.88 -15.81 5.40
N PRO A 263 27.88 -16.72 5.49
CA PRO A 263 29.29 -16.34 5.52
C PRO A 263 29.80 -15.63 4.26
N LYS A 264 29.12 -15.83 3.13
CA LYS A 264 29.52 -15.34 1.80
C LYS A 264 28.35 -14.68 1.07
N GLY A 265 28.65 -13.90 0.03
CA GLY A 265 27.69 -13.17 -0.80
C GLY A 265 27.62 -11.67 -0.47
N PRO A 266 27.04 -10.84 -1.37
CA PRO A 266 26.95 -9.40 -1.19
C PRO A 266 26.13 -9.02 0.04
N LEU A 267 26.51 -7.93 0.70
CA LEU A 267 25.69 -7.32 1.74
C LEU A 267 24.58 -6.49 1.08
N ILE A 268 23.39 -6.60 1.65
CA ILE A 268 22.16 -5.99 1.15
C ILE A 268 21.45 -5.36 2.34
N ASN A 269 21.27 -4.04 2.30
CA ASN A 269 20.20 -3.38 3.05
C ASN A 269 19.02 -3.20 2.08
N ALA A 270 18.01 -4.07 2.18
CA ALA A 270 16.86 -4.08 1.28
C ALA A 270 15.77 -3.07 1.68
N GLU A 271 15.82 -2.52 2.90
CA GLU A 271 15.00 -1.38 3.32
C GLU A 271 15.78 -0.47 4.27
N TYR A 272 16.42 0.54 3.68
CA TYR A 272 17.09 1.58 4.42
C TYR A 272 16.17 2.76 4.64
N TYR A 273 15.73 2.95 5.89
CA TYR A 273 14.68 3.91 6.26
C TYR A 273 15.20 5.36 6.38
N PRO A 274 14.92 6.27 5.42
CA PRO A 274 15.31 7.67 5.51
C PRO A 274 14.26 8.52 6.23
N GLY A 275 13.18 7.89 6.70
CA GLY A 275 11.92 8.46 7.15
C GLY A 275 11.09 7.35 7.82
N TRP A 276 9.81 7.56 8.09
CA TRP A 276 8.98 6.56 8.77
C TRP A 276 7.47 6.72 8.49
N LEU A 277 6.69 5.69 8.77
CA LEU A 277 5.23 5.73 8.71
C LEU A 277 4.63 6.61 9.83
N THR A 278 3.37 7.02 9.68
CA THR A 278 2.66 7.85 10.66
C THR A 278 1.23 7.34 10.85
N HIS A 279 0.75 7.38 12.10
CA HIS A 279 -0.60 6.97 12.47
C HIS A 279 -1.52 8.15 12.72
N TRP A 280 -2.82 7.93 12.56
CA TRP A 280 -3.80 8.88 13.05
C TRP A 280 -3.69 9.02 14.57
N GLN A 281 -3.75 10.27 15.06
CA GLN A 281 -3.56 10.67 16.46
C GLN A 281 -2.10 10.70 16.93
N ASP A 282 -1.12 10.41 16.07
CA ASP A 282 0.25 10.82 16.37
C ASP A 282 0.33 12.34 16.50
N PRO A 283 1.10 12.86 17.47
CA PRO A 283 1.15 14.30 17.73
C PRO A 283 1.83 15.07 16.58
N GLU A 284 2.72 14.41 15.84
CA GLU A 284 3.48 14.99 14.75
C GLU A 284 3.68 13.94 13.65
N MET A 285 3.85 14.40 12.40
CA MET A 285 4.29 13.52 11.31
C MET A 285 5.68 12.96 11.64
N ALA A 286 5.88 11.67 11.41
CA ALA A 286 7.16 11.03 11.65
C ALA A 286 8.24 11.62 10.73
N ARG A 287 9.43 11.89 11.29
CA ARG A 287 10.55 12.49 10.57
C ARG A 287 11.87 11.87 11.02
N VAL A 288 12.83 11.82 10.09
CA VAL A 288 14.20 11.37 10.36
C VAL A 288 15.17 12.43 9.85
N SER A 289 16.10 12.83 10.72
CA SER A 289 17.10 13.85 10.42
C SER A 289 18.01 13.44 9.25
N ILE A 290 18.41 14.43 8.43
CA ILE A 290 19.23 14.23 7.23
C ILE A 290 20.65 13.71 7.57
N GLU A 291 21.24 14.18 8.67
CA GLU A 291 22.64 13.84 9.00
C GLU A 291 22.84 12.35 9.29
N PRO A 292 22.06 11.69 10.19
CA PRO A 292 22.21 10.26 10.43
C PRO A 292 21.99 9.42 9.16
N VAL A 293 21.03 9.85 8.33
CA VAL A 293 20.72 9.19 7.06
C VAL A 293 21.91 9.26 6.10
N THR A 294 22.41 10.47 5.85
CA THR A 294 23.53 10.62 4.89
C THR A 294 24.85 10.05 5.40
N LYS A 295 25.08 10.05 6.72
CA LYS A 295 26.28 9.46 7.33
C LYS A 295 26.30 7.94 7.17
N SER A 296 25.27 7.25 7.66
CA SER A 296 25.21 5.78 7.57
C SER A 296 25.09 5.28 6.14
N LEU A 297 24.40 5.99 5.24
CA LEU A 297 24.39 5.68 3.80
C LEU A 297 25.81 5.72 3.20
N ARG A 298 26.59 6.77 3.51
CA ARG A 298 27.97 6.90 3.02
C ARG A 298 28.85 5.75 3.49
N GLU A 299 28.73 5.36 4.76
CA GLU A 299 29.47 4.24 5.34
C GLU A 299 29.12 2.91 4.65
N MET A 300 27.83 2.66 4.41
CA MET A 300 27.36 1.48 3.70
C MET A 300 27.86 1.43 2.25
N LEU A 301 27.78 2.54 1.51
CA LEU A 301 28.26 2.60 0.13
C LEU A 301 29.79 2.41 0.04
N ALA A 302 30.56 2.99 0.97
CA ALA A 302 32.00 2.77 1.07
C ALA A 302 32.36 1.30 1.34
N ALA A 303 31.53 0.61 2.12
CA ALA A 303 31.64 -0.82 2.40
C ALA A 303 31.06 -1.72 1.28
N LYS A 304 30.69 -1.14 0.12
CA LYS A 304 30.09 -1.84 -1.03
C LYS A 304 28.78 -2.58 -0.71
N VAL A 305 28.05 -2.12 0.30
CA VAL A 305 26.70 -2.62 0.60
C VAL A 305 25.77 -2.17 -0.51
N ASN A 306 24.90 -3.07 -0.96
CA ASN A 306 23.82 -2.72 -1.87
C ASN A 306 22.64 -2.19 -1.06
N VAL A 307 22.18 -0.98 -1.37
CA VAL A 307 21.20 -0.28 -0.53
C VAL A 307 19.94 0.02 -1.34
N ASN A 308 18.79 -0.28 -0.78
CA ASN A 308 17.50 0.22 -1.23
C ASN A 308 16.95 1.22 -0.23
N ILE A 309 16.73 2.46 -0.64
CA ILE A 309 16.19 3.53 0.21
C ILE A 309 14.66 3.38 0.28
N TYR A 310 14.13 2.96 1.43
CA TYR A 310 12.70 2.70 1.65
C TYR A 310 12.12 3.76 2.59
N MET A 311 11.28 4.71 2.16
CA MET A 311 10.87 5.03 0.80
C MET A 311 11.80 6.05 0.14
N PHE A 312 11.96 5.96 -1.18
CA PHE A 312 12.53 7.08 -1.94
C PHE A 312 11.43 8.05 -2.41
N TYR A 313 10.30 7.49 -2.82
CA TYR A 313 9.03 8.20 -2.99
C TYR A 313 7.92 7.35 -2.38
N GLY A 314 7.23 7.91 -1.38
CA GLY A 314 6.18 7.18 -0.68
C GLY A 314 4.80 7.31 -1.35
N GLY A 315 4.34 8.52 -1.63
CA GLY A 315 3.06 8.79 -2.32
C GLY A 315 1.85 8.78 -1.39
N THR A 316 0.71 8.26 -1.86
CA THR A 316 -0.58 8.36 -1.16
C THR A 316 -1.28 7.00 -1.04
N ASN A 317 -1.83 6.71 0.13
CA ASN A 317 -2.77 5.60 0.34
C ASN A 317 -4.19 6.00 -0.12
N PHE A 318 -4.41 6.09 -1.44
CA PHE A 318 -5.73 6.46 -1.97
C PHE A 318 -6.85 5.49 -1.53
N GLY A 319 -8.06 6.01 -1.38
CA GLY A 319 -9.21 5.24 -0.96
C GLY A 319 -9.05 4.58 0.41
N PHE A 320 -9.37 3.30 0.50
CA PHE A 320 -9.39 2.55 1.76
C PHE A 320 -8.18 1.63 1.95
N THR A 321 -7.05 2.02 1.37
CA THR A 321 -5.94 1.10 1.17
C THR A 321 -4.80 1.22 2.19
N ALA A 322 -4.86 2.23 3.06
CA ALA A 322 -3.99 2.32 4.24
C ALA A 322 -4.25 1.14 5.19
N GLY A 323 -3.19 0.61 5.81
CA GLY A 323 -3.31 -0.43 6.83
C GLY A 323 -3.39 0.12 8.25
N ALA A 324 -2.97 -0.71 9.20
CA ALA A 324 -2.83 -0.36 10.60
C ALA A 324 -1.74 -1.20 11.29
N ASN A 325 -1.24 -0.75 12.43
CA ASN A 325 -0.36 -1.55 13.29
C ASN A 325 -0.99 -1.85 14.65
N GLU A 326 -0.45 -2.86 15.34
CA GLU A 326 -0.89 -3.23 16.68
C GLU A 326 -0.11 -2.47 17.76
N ALA A 327 -0.54 -1.25 18.06
CA ALA A 327 0.02 -0.44 19.14
C ALA A 327 -1.09 0.30 19.93
N GLY A 328 -0.70 0.97 21.02
CA GLY A 328 -1.61 1.76 21.85
C GLY A 328 -2.63 0.92 22.65
N PRO A 329 -3.57 1.58 23.35
CA PRO A 329 -4.52 0.93 24.27
C PRO A 329 -5.38 -0.14 23.60
N GLY A 330 -5.80 0.12 22.37
CA GLY A 330 -6.61 -0.79 21.55
C GLY A 330 -5.84 -1.89 20.85
N ARG A 331 -4.51 -1.91 20.93
CA ARG A 331 -3.63 -2.66 20.01
C ARG A 331 -4.02 -2.42 18.54
N PHE A 332 -4.29 -1.17 18.20
CA PHE A 332 -4.72 -0.75 16.87
C PHE A 332 -4.43 0.74 16.68
N VAL A 333 -3.59 1.07 15.71
CA VAL A 333 -3.32 2.43 15.26
C VAL A 333 -3.39 2.45 13.72
N PRO A 334 -4.39 3.12 13.11
CA PRO A 334 -4.52 3.15 11.66
C PRO A 334 -3.51 4.10 11.03
N ASP A 335 -2.90 3.67 9.93
CA ASP A 335 -1.99 4.49 9.13
C ASP A 335 -2.76 5.65 8.48
N ILE A 336 -2.10 6.80 8.29
CA ILE A 336 -2.73 7.95 7.66
C ILE A 336 -2.86 7.80 6.13
N THR A 337 -3.68 8.65 5.51
CA THR A 337 -3.87 8.70 4.05
C THR A 337 -2.57 9.07 3.32
N SER A 338 -1.84 10.06 3.83
CA SER A 338 -0.53 10.42 3.29
C SER A 338 0.46 9.30 3.51
N TYR A 339 1.26 8.98 2.51
CA TYR A 339 2.44 8.16 2.67
C TYR A 339 3.69 8.96 2.26
N ASP A 340 3.73 10.26 2.60
CA ASP A 340 4.88 11.14 2.37
C ASP A 340 6.18 10.53 2.95
N TYR A 341 6.07 9.87 4.10
CA TYR A 341 7.14 9.11 4.75
C TYR A 341 8.34 9.97 5.21
N ASP A 342 8.30 11.30 5.06
CA ASP A 342 9.50 12.16 5.11
C ASP A 342 10.58 11.67 4.13
N ALA A 343 10.14 11.18 2.96
CA ALA A 343 11.00 10.61 1.93
C ALA A 343 11.84 11.69 1.22
N PRO A 344 12.88 11.26 0.45
CA PRO A 344 13.62 12.13 -0.45
C PRO A 344 12.70 12.91 -1.42
N LEU A 345 11.73 12.24 -2.03
CA LEU A 345 10.66 12.90 -2.77
C LEU A 345 9.41 12.98 -1.88
N ASP A 346 8.81 14.16 -1.77
CA ASP A 346 7.57 14.35 -0.99
C ASP A 346 6.38 13.63 -1.63
N GLU A 347 5.23 13.61 -0.96
CA GLU A 347 3.99 12.97 -1.44
C GLU A 347 3.60 13.37 -2.89
N SER A 348 3.90 14.60 -3.31
CA SER A 348 3.63 15.11 -4.67
C SER A 348 4.75 14.84 -5.69
N GLY A 349 5.82 14.18 -5.26
CA GLY A 349 6.97 13.82 -6.08
C GLY A 349 7.97 14.96 -6.27
N ASP A 350 7.96 15.97 -5.39
CA ASP A 350 8.90 17.09 -5.45
C ASP A 350 10.17 16.81 -4.62
N PRO A 351 11.36 17.25 -5.07
CA PRO A 351 12.61 16.99 -4.37
C PRO A 351 12.76 17.82 -3.09
N THR A 352 13.03 17.14 -1.98
CA THR A 352 13.24 17.77 -0.66
C THR A 352 14.73 18.08 -0.40
N PRO A 353 15.09 18.82 0.67
CA PRO A 353 16.48 18.93 1.12
C PRO A 353 17.17 17.58 1.32
N LYS A 354 16.42 16.55 1.75
CA LYS A 354 16.92 15.18 1.96
C LYS A 354 17.30 14.53 0.63
N TYR A 355 16.53 14.75 -0.44
CA TYR A 355 16.89 14.31 -1.80
C TYR A 355 18.26 14.84 -2.23
N PHE A 356 18.51 16.15 -2.06
CA PHE A 356 19.77 16.75 -2.47
C PHE A 356 20.95 16.22 -1.65
N ALA A 357 20.74 15.98 -0.35
CA ALA A 357 21.76 15.45 0.54
C ALA A 357 22.12 13.99 0.21
N ILE A 358 21.13 13.14 -0.05
CA ILE A 358 21.33 11.74 -0.48
C ILE A 358 22.00 11.70 -1.86
N ARG A 359 21.53 12.51 -2.82
CA ARG A 359 22.15 12.62 -4.16
C ARG A 359 23.63 12.98 -4.07
N LYS A 360 24.00 13.89 -3.15
CA LYS A 360 25.40 14.26 -2.92
C LYS A 360 26.21 13.04 -2.46
N VAL A 361 25.72 12.27 -1.50
CA VAL A 361 26.39 11.03 -1.05
C VAL A 361 26.57 10.06 -2.20
N ILE A 362 25.52 9.80 -3.00
CA ILE A 362 25.58 8.86 -4.12
C ILE A 362 26.65 9.29 -5.15
N SER A 363 26.77 10.60 -5.41
CA SER A 363 27.76 11.14 -6.35
C SER A 363 29.22 10.94 -5.93
N GLU A 364 29.47 10.61 -4.65
CA GLU A 364 30.80 10.28 -4.15
C GLU A 364 31.25 8.86 -4.59
N PHE A 365 30.30 7.98 -4.96
CA PHE A 365 30.57 6.56 -5.25
C PHE A 365 30.19 6.13 -6.67
N PHE A 366 29.23 6.81 -7.31
CA PHE A 366 28.71 6.45 -8.62
C PHE A 366 28.79 7.61 -9.61
N PRO A 367 29.00 7.32 -10.91
CA PRO A 367 28.85 8.34 -11.94
C PRO A 367 27.39 8.83 -11.98
N MET A 368 27.22 10.15 -11.93
CA MET A 368 25.90 10.75 -11.98
C MET A 368 25.36 10.72 -13.42
N PRO A 369 24.07 10.37 -13.62
CA PRO A 369 23.48 10.40 -14.95
C PRO A 369 23.37 11.84 -15.46
N ASN A 370 23.47 11.98 -16.78
CA ASN A 370 23.28 13.27 -17.45
C ASN A 370 21.78 13.59 -17.60
N SER A 371 21.10 13.71 -16.46
CA SER A 371 19.66 13.97 -16.38
C SER A 371 19.42 15.29 -15.65
N PRO A 372 18.46 16.11 -16.10
CA PRO A 372 18.12 17.33 -15.41
C PRO A 372 17.60 17.00 -14.02
N ILE A 373 18.08 17.74 -13.02
CA ILE A 373 17.57 17.62 -11.66
C ILE A 373 16.12 18.13 -11.66
N PRO A 374 15.16 17.36 -11.11
CA PRO A 374 13.77 17.77 -11.05
C PRO A 374 13.62 19.07 -10.26
N ARG A 375 12.60 19.86 -10.62
CA ARG A 375 12.18 21.03 -9.83
C ARG A 375 10.79 20.77 -9.27
N PRO A 376 10.47 21.32 -8.08
CA PRO A 376 9.11 21.23 -7.56
C PRO A 376 8.07 21.70 -8.58
N ALA A 377 7.01 20.91 -8.75
CA ALA A 377 5.91 21.28 -9.63
C ALA A 377 5.15 22.47 -9.04
N ARG A 378 4.65 23.35 -9.92
CA ARG A 378 3.76 24.43 -9.49
C ARG A 378 2.48 23.81 -8.93
N LYS A 379 2.05 24.30 -7.76
CA LYS A 379 0.80 23.94 -7.11
C LYS A 379 -0.20 25.09 -7.26
N MET A 380 -1.49 24.78 -7.36
CA MET A 380 -2.54 25.80 -7.40
C MET A 380 -3.27 25.90 -6.06
N SER A 381 -3.78 27.11 -5.77
CA SER A 381 -4.70 27.36 -4.66
C SER A 381 -6.09 27.63 -5.22
N LEU A 382 -7.08 26.93 -4.68
CA LEU A 382 -8.48 27.08 -5.07
C LEU A 382 -9.23 27.91 -4.03
N PRO A 383 -10.25 28.70 -4.44
CA PRO A 383 -11.14 29.33 -3.49
C PRO A 383 -11.91 28.25 -2.68
N SER A 384 -12.36 28.61 -1.48
CA SER A 384 -13.15 27.71 -0.65
C SER A 384 -14.40 27.23 -1.38
N VAL A 385 -14.59 25.91 -1.41
CA VAL A 385 -15.77 25.27 -2.02
C VAL A 385 -16.82 25.03 -0.95
N VAL A 386 -17.98 25.66 -1.09
CA VAL A 386 -19.09 25.47 -0.14
C VAL A 386 -19.77 24.12 -0.42
N LEU A 387 -19.69 23.21 0.54
CA LEU A 387 -20.41 21.93 0.49
C LEU A 387 -21.79 22.04 1.14
N LYS A 388 -22.81 21.49 0.49
CA LYS A 388 -24.18 21.41 1.00
C LYS A 388 -24.49 19.98 1.46
N PRO A 389 -25.21 19.80 2.58
CA PRO A 389 -25.65 18.47 2.99
C PRO A 389 -26.63 17.91 1.95
N VAL A 390 -26.35 16.70 1.47
CA VAL A 390 -27.23 15.93 0.60
C VAL A 390 -28.28 15.22 1.46
N ASP A 391 -27.84 14.29 2.30
CA ASP A 391 -28.67 13.55 3.27
C ASP A 391 -27.77 12.82 4.28
N SER A 392 -28.33 12.55 5.46
CA SER A 392 -27.71 11.66 6.45
C SER A 392 -27.83 10.20 6.03
N LEU A 393 -26.84 9.37 6.37
CA LEU A 393 -26.92 7.92 6.20
C LEU A 393 -28.02 7.26 7.04
N LEU A 394 -28.71 7.98 7.94
CA LEU A 394 -29.93 7.49 8.59
C LEU A 394 -31.18 7.60 7.70
N ASN A 395 -31.11 8.34 6.59
CA ASN A 395 -32.21 8.47 5.65
C ASN A 395 -32.42 7.13 4.90
N LYS A 396 -33.62 6.54 5.06
CA LYS A 396 -33.97 5.26 4.43
C LYS A 396 -33.90 5.28 2.90
N MET A 397 -34.23 6.39 2.26
CA MET A 397 -34.14 6.51 0.79
C MET A 397 -32.69 6.51 0.33
N LEU A 398 -31.80 7.21 1.05
CA LEU A 398 -30.37 7.19 0.76
C LEU A 398 -29.79 5.79 1.00
N LEU A 399 -30.05 5.19 2.16
CA LEU A 399 -29.59 3.82 2.48
C LEU A 399 -30.05 2.81 1.44
N SER A 400 -31.31 2.87 1.01
CA SER A 400 -31.83 1.98 -0.04
C SER A 400 -31.16 2.20 -1.40
N ALA A 401 -30.64 3.41 -1.68
CA ALA A 401 -30.00 3.72 -2.95
C ALA A 401 -28.54 3.27 -2.98
N ILE A 402 -27.80 3.47 -1.88
CA ILE A 402 -26.34 3.27 -1.86
C ILE A 402 -25.91 2.00 -1.13
N GLY A 403 -26.74 1.50 -0.21
CA GLY A 403 -26.45 0.33 0.61
C GLY A 403 -26.58 -0.98 -0.16
N SER A 404 -25.99 -2.04 0.39
CA SER A 404 -26.25 -3.41 -0.02
C SER A 404 -27.66 -3.84 0.43
N PRO A 405 -28.21 -4.93 -0.14
CA PRO A 405 -29.41 -5.54 0.42
C PRO A 405 -29.22 -5.89 1.90
N ALA A 406 -30.25 -5.67 2.71
CA ALA A 406 -30.20 -5.94 4.13
C ALA A 406 -30.05 -7.46 4.39
N ILE A 407 -29.11 -7.80 5.28
CA ILE A 407 -28.88 -9.18 5.74
C ILE A 407 -29.41 -9.30 7.16
N ASN A 408 -30.20 -10.33 7.44
CA ASN A 408 -30.68 -10.64 8.78
C ASN A 408 -29.94 -11.85 9.33
N ALA A 409 -29.43 -11.75 10.55
CA ALA A 409 -28.78 -12.87 11.24
C ALA A 409 -29.04 -12.81 12.75
N ARG A 410 -28.87 -13.93 13.43
CA ARG A 410 -29.01 -14.00 14.90
C ARG A 410 -27.98 -13.11 15.60
N ASP A 411 -26.73 -13.17 15.15
CA ASP A 411 -25.59 -12.45 15.70
C ASP A 411 -25.01 -11.51 14.62
N PRO A 412 -24.26 -10.46 14.98
CA PRO A 412 -23.60 -9.59 14.01
C PRO A 412 -22.66 -10.37 13.08
N LEU A 413 -22.66 -10.03 11.80
CA LEU A 413 -21.72 -10.56 10.81
C LEU A 413 -20.54 -9.60 10.64
N THR A 414 -19.35 -10.15 10.38
CA THR A 414 -18.19 -9.33 10.00
C THR A 414 -18.36 -8.74 8.59
N PHE A 415 -17.55 -7.74 8.27
CA PHE A 415 -17.47 -7.16 6.92
C PHE A 415 -17.18 -8.25 5.88
N GLU A 416 -16.25 -9.15 6.18
CA GLU A 416 -15.85 -10.26 5.33
C GLU A 416 -17.00 -11.25 5.11
N ALA A 417 -17.74 -11.61 6.16
CA ALA A 417 -18.91 -12.47 6.06
C ALA A 417 -20.07 -11.83 5.26
N MET A 418 -20.10 -10.50 5.19
CA MET A 418 -21.00 -9.74 4.30
C MET A 418 -20.41 -9.52 2.89
N ASN A 419 -19.24 -10.07 2.60
CA ASN A 419 -18.46 -9.86 1.38
C ASN A 419 -18.23 -8.37 1.06
N GLN A 420 -17.89 -7.59 2.09
CA GLN A 420 -17.60 -6.16 1.99
C GLN A 420 -16.14 -5.87 2.35
N TYR A 421 -15.44 -5.19 1.44
CA TYR A 421 -14.04 -4.82 1.62
C TYR A 421 -13.81 -3.76 2.72
N SER A 422 -14.48 -2.61 2.60
CA SER A 422 -14.25 -1.45 3.48
C SER A 422 -15.49 -0.54 3.51
N GLY A 423 -15.34 0.72 3.93
CA GLY A 423 -16.43 1.67 4.10
C GLY A 423 -17.12 1.50 5.46
N LEU A 424 -18.46 1.51 5.44
CA LEU A 424 -19.29 1.43 6.64
C LEU A 424 -20.22 0.22 6.59
N VAL A 425 -20.58 -0.34 7.74
CA VAL A 425 -21.72 -1.26 7.87
C VAL A 425 -22.64 -0.71 8.97
N LEU A 426 -23.93 -0.59 8.66
CA LEU A 426 -24.97 -0.33 9.65
C LEU A 426 -25.39 -1.65 10.28
N TYR A 427 -25.31 -1.75 11.60
CA TYR A 427 -25.87 -2.83 12.42
C TYR A 427 -27.09 -2.29 13.18
N GLU A 428 -28.27 -2.85 12.96
CA GLU A 428 -29.51 -2.49 13.63
C GLU A 428 -30.07 -3.67 14.43
N ALA A 429 -30.46 -3.43 15.69
CA ALA A 429 -31.17 -4.38 16.54
C ALA A 429 -32.22 -3.66 17.40
N VAL A 430 -33.23 -4.39 17.86
CA VAL A 430 -34.26 -3.86 18.77
C VAL A 430 -33.77 -3.98 20.22
N LEU A 431 -33.91 -2.91 20.99
CA LEU A 431 -33.60 -2.91 22.41
C LEU A 431 -34.59 -3.79 23.18
N PRO A 432 -34.16 -4.49 24.25
CA PRO A 432 -35.05 -5.34 25.04
C PRO A 432 -36.21 -4.54 25.65
N SER A 433 -37.40 -5.10 25.66
CA SER A 433 -38.54 -4.53 26.37
C SER A 433 -38.35 -4.64 27.89
N GLY A 434 -38.88 -3.67 28.66
CA GLY A 434 -38.93 -3.77 30.12
C GLY A 434 -37.63 -3.41 30.85
N LEU A 435 -36.72 -2.67 30.20
CA LEU A 435 -35.53 -2.10 30.85
C LEU A 435 -35.96 -1.13 31.97
N LYS A 436 -35.28 -1.21 33.13
CA LYS A 436 -35.59 -0.38 34.32
C LYS A 436 -34.39 0.44 34.82
N THR A 437 -33.19 0.15 34.34
CA THR A 437 -31.95 0.81 34.77
C THR A 437 -31.69 2.05 33.94
N ASP A 438 -31.32 3.16 34.58
CA ASP A 438 -30.93 4.42 33.92
C ASP A 438 -29.63 4.98 34.54
N PRO A 439 -28.55 5.19 33.76
CA PRO A 439 -28.42 4.83 32.35
C PRO A 439 -28.32 3.31 32.13
N ILE A 440 -28.78 2.86 30.97
CA ILE A 440 -28.53 1.53 30.43
C ILE A 440 -27.07 1.45 29.98
N LYS A 441 -26.37 0.35 30.23
CA LYS A 441 -25.00 0.14 29.72
C LYS A 441 -25.02 -0.61 28.40
N LEU A 442 -24.56 0.01 27.31
CA LEU A 442 -24.18 -0.69 26.08
C LEU A 442 -22.75 -1.21 26.21
N THR A 443 -22.54 -2.48 25.84
CA THR A 443 -21.20 -3.08 25.65
C THR A 443 -21.15 -3.72 24.27
N VAL A 444 -20.13 -3.41 23.48
CA VAL A 444 -19.89 -4.02 22.16
C VAL A 444 -18.52 -4.67 22.20
N GLU A 445 -18.46 -5.99 22.29
CA GLU A 445 -17.18 -6.71 22.31
C GLU A 445 -16.53 -6.66 20.92
N ASN A 446 -15.22 -6.41 20.89
CA ASN A 446 -14.40 -6.43 19.67
C ASN A 446 -15.01 -5.62 18.51
N ILE A 447 -15.30 -4.34 18.76
CA ILE A 447 -15.69 -3.37 17.73
C ILE A 447 -14.48 -3.04 16.84
N HIS A 448 -14.55 -3.41 15.57
CA HIS A 448 -13.48 -3.25 14.59
C HIS A 448 -13.95 -2.32 13.44
N ASP A 449 -13.62 -1.03 13.42
CA ASP A 449 -12.73 -0.34 14.37
C ASP A 449 -13.41 0.83 15.09
N LYS A 450 -14.36 1.51 14.44
CA LYS A 450 -15.03 2.68 15.02
C LYS A 450 -16.54 2.60 14.86
N GLY A 451 -17.28 2.69 15.97
CA GLY A 451 -18.74 2.56 15.99
C GLY A 451 -19.43 3.87 16.34
N TYR A 452 -20.24 4.42 15.43
CA TYR A 452 -21.10 5.58 15.69
C TYR A 452 -22.47 5.09 16.13
N VAL A 453 -22.81 5.30 17.42
CA VAL A 453 -23.98 4.71 18.06
C VAL A 453 -25.15 5.68 18.07
N TYR A 454 -26.32 5.18 17.68
CA TYR A 454 -27.60 5.87 17.74
C TYR A 454 -28.64 4.97 18.41
N VAL A 455 -29.62 5.60 19.04
CA VAL A 455 -30.91 4.98 19.30
C VAL A 455 -31.96 5.70 18.47
N ASP A 456 -32.63 4.94 17.60
CA ASP A 456 -33.45 5.43 16.49
C ASP A 456 -32.68 6.43 15.61
N THR A 457 -32.87 7.73 15.83
CA THR A 457 -32.17 8.80 15.10
C THR A 457 -31.29 9.67 16.01
N THR A 458 -31.28 9.38 17.31
CA THR A 458 -30.58 10.18 18.31
C THR A 458 -29.16 9.64 18.49
N TYR A 459 -28.16 10.49 18.26
CA TYR A 459 -26.76 10.13 18.47
C TYR A 459 -26.44 9.98 19.95
N VAL A 460 -25.81 8.85 20.32
CA VAL A 460 -25.42 8.54 21.70
C VAL A 460 -23.94 8.78 21.93
N GLY A 461 -23.07 8.32 21.03
CA GLY A 461 -21.63 8.41 21.22
C GLY A 461 -20.83 7.57 20.24
N THR A 462 -19.51 7.54 20.46
CA THR A 462 -18.55 6.81 19.62
C THR A 462 -17.88 5.71 20.42
N LEU A 463 -17.83 4.51 19.85
CA LEU A 463 -16.97 3.41 20.24
C LEU A 463 -15.69 3.44 19.40
N SER A 464 -14.55 3.06 19.97
CA SER A 464 -13.25 3.12 19.29
C SER A 464 -12.36 1.97 19.74
N ARG A 465 -11.93 1.15 18.77
CA ARG A 465 -10.89 0.14 18.94
C ARG A 465 -9.60 0.80 19.41
N GLN A 466 -9.08 1.78 18.65
CA GLN A 466 -7.82 2.49 18.92
C GLN A 466 -7.71 2.95 20.39
N ASN A 467 -8.80 3.52 20.93
CA ASN A 467 -8.83 4.06 22.29
C ASN A 467 -9.36 3.07 23.35
N ALA A 468 -9.58 1.80 22.99
CA ALA A 468 -10.17 0.76 23.85
C ALA A 468 -11.53 1.17 24.49
N ILE A 469 -12.35 1.93 23.74
CA ILE A 469 -13.67 2.37 24.17
C ILE A 469 -14.72 1.46 23.53
N ASN A 470 -15.23 0.51 24.31
CA ASN A 470 -16.20 -0.49 23.88
C ASN A 470 -17.54 -0.43 24.63
N THR A 471 -17.73 0.58 25.49
CA THR A 471 -18.97 0.76 26.27
C THR A 471 -19.47 2.21 26.20
N LEU A 472 -20.79 2.38 26.24
CA LEU A 472 -21.46 3.68 26.32
C LEU A 472 -22.69 3.62 27.23
N PRO A 473 -22.99 4.68 27.99
CA PRO A 473 -24.29 4.82 28.65
C PRO A 473 -25.36 5.22 27.62
N ILE A 474 -26.55 4.60 27.70
CA ILE A 474 -27.74 4.93 26.94
C ILE A 474 -28.85 5.34 27.92
N THR A 475 -29.44 6.52 27.74
CA THR A 475 -30.56 6.98 28.57
C THR A 475 -31.78 6.07 28.42
N LEU A 476 -32.41 5.72 29.54
CA LEU A 476 -33.63 4.91 29.52
C LEU A 476 -34.77 5.61 28.74
N GLY A 477 -35.49 4.87 27.90
CA GLY A 477 -36.63 5.39 27.15
C GLY A 477 -36.28 6.31 25.97
N ILE A 478 -35.00 6.42 25.60
CA ILE A 478 -34.54 7.26 24.48
C ILE A 478 -35.06 6.79 23.11
N GLY A 479 -35.43 5.50 22.99
CA GLY A 479 -35.99 4.93 21.77
C GLY A 479 -35.94 3.40 21.78
N GLU A 480 -36.23 2.78 20.63
CA GLU A 480 -36.43 1.33 20.53
C GLU A 480 -35.35 0.61 19.72
N LYS A 481 -34.72 1.26 18.74
CA LYS A 481 -33.74 0.62 17.85
C LYS A 481 -32.33 1.08 18.13
N LEU A 482 -31.46 0.15 18.52
CA LEU A 482 -30.03 0.39 18.53
C LEU A 482 -29.51 0.35 17.08
N ARG A 483 -28.75 1.38 16.70
CA ARG A 483 -28.07 1.46 15.40
C ARG A 483 -26.61 1.79 15.61
N ILE A 484 -25.73 1.03 14.97
CA ILE A 484 -24.29 1.26 15.03
C ILE A 484 -23.76 1.30 13.60
N PHE A 485 -23.28 2.45 13.15
CA PHE A 485 -22.46 2.51 11.94
C PHE A 485 -21.03 2.18 12.31
N VAL A 486 -20.50 1.06 11.81
CA VAL A 486 -19.12 0.64 12.05
C VAL A 486 -18.28 0.97 10.83
N GLU A 487 -17.16 1.66 11.04
CA GLU A 487 -16.14 1.94 10.03
C GLU A 487 -14.99 0.94 10.13
N ASN A 488 -14.57 0.41 8.97
CA ASN A 488 -13.27 -0.25 8.83
C ASN A 488 -12.19 0.84 8.65
N GLU A 489 -11.30 1.02 9.62
CA GLU A 489 -10.25 2.05 9.59
C GLU A 489 -8.94 1.58 8.90
N GLY A 490 -8.90 0.32 8.43
CA GLY A 490 -7.75 -0.31 7.79
C GLY A 490 -7.37 -1.59 8.53
N ARG A 491 -7.20 -2.71 7.83
CA ARG A 491 -6.77 -3.99 8.41
C ARG A 491 -5.31 -3.90 8.85
N VAL A 492 -5.03 -4.51 10.00
CA VAL A 492 -3.65 -4.65 10.50
C VAL A 492 -2.77 -5.26 9.43
N ASN A 493 -1.61 -4.66 9.22
CA ASN A 493 -0.68 -5.00 8.15
C ASN A 493 0.62 -5.66 8.63
N PHE A 494 0.85 -5.72 9.95
CA PHE A 494 2.04 -6.33 10.57
C PHE A 494 1.66 -7.12 11.82
N GLY A 495 2.23 -8.31 12.00
CA GLY A 495 1.96 -9.20 13.14
C GLY A 495 0.69 -10.04 13.00
N THR A 496 -0.49 -9.43 13.04
CA THR A 496 -1.79 -10.13 12.94
C THR A 496 -2.28 -10.18 11.49
N PRO A 497 -2.35 -11.37 10.86
CA PRO A 497 -2.67 -11.46 9.44
C PRO A 497 -4.19 -11.50 9.16
N ASN A 498 -5.01 -11.91 10.14
CA ASN A 498 -6.46 -12.11 9.98
C ASN A 498 -7.25 -11.10 10.80
N ASP A 499 -7.26 -9.84 10.38
CA ASP A 499 -7.99 -8.77 11.07
C ASP A 499 -9.40 -8.57 10.48
N PHE A 500 -10.35 -9.40 10.92
CA PHE A 500 -11.77 -9.24 10.56
C PHE A 500 -12.33 -7.90 11.04
N LYS A 501 -13.25 -7.32 10.27
CA LYS A 501 -13.82 -5.99 10.54
C LYS A 501 -15.32 -6.06 10.84
N GLY A 502 -15.85 -5.02 11.48
CA GLY A 502 -17.24 -4.95 11.92
C GLY A 502 -17.41 -5.20 13.42
N ILE A 503 -18.52 -5.80 13.80
CA ILE A 503 -18.71 -6.28 15.18
C ILE A 503 -18.30 -7.75 15.20
N VAL A 504 -17.13 -8.03 15.81
CA VAL A 504 -16.54 -9.38 15.81
C VAL A 504 -16.96 -10.18 17.05
N GLY A 505 -17.40 -9.51 18.11
CA GLY A 505 -17.89 -10.12 19.35
C GLY A 505 -19.39 -9.94 19.58
N ASP A 506 -19.81 -10.18 20.82
CA ASP A 506 -21.20 -10.02 21.22
C ASP A 506 -21.54 -8.58 21.63
N VAL A 507 -22.82 -8.24 21.56
CA VAL A 507 -23.34 -6.94 21.97
C VAL A 507 -24.31 -7.12 23.12
N PHE A 508 -24.14 -6.35 24.19
CA PHE A 508 -24.94 -6.45 25.40
C PHE A 508 -25.61 -5.12 25.75
N ILE A 509 -26.84 -5.24 26.24
CA ILE A 509 -27.55 -4.21 26.98
C ILE A 509 -27.59 -4.65 28.45
N ASN A 510 -26.90 -3.92 29.31
CA ASN A 510 -26.53 -4.34 30.66
C ASN A 510 -25.82 -5.70 30.62
N THR A 511 -26.53 -6.77 30.96
CA THR A 511 -26.05 -8.17 30.93
C THR A 511 -26.76 -9.02 29.87
N GLN A 512 -27.76 -8.48 29.17
CA GLN A 512 -28.54 -9.20 28.18
C GLN A 512 -27.90 -9.08 26.79
N LYS A 513 -27.52 -10.21 26.19
CA LYS A 513 -27.03 -10.27 24.82
C LYS A 513 -28.14 -9.88 23.83
N LEU A 514 -27.82 -9.00 22.89
CA LEU A 514 -28.69 -8.63 21.78
C LEU A 514 -28.56 -9.62 20.62
N GLN A 515 -29.69 -9.92 20.00
CA GLN A 515 -29.83 -10.86 18.89
C GLN A 515 -30.76 -10.28 17.81
N ASN A 516 -30.85 -10.96 16.68
CA ASN A 516 -31.70 -10.63 15.53
C ASN A 516 -31.32 -9.29 14.91
N TRP A 517 -30.11 -9.27 14.35
CA TRP A 517 -29.50 -8.11 13.72
C TRP A 517 -29.95 -7.99 12.26
N THR A 518 -30.23 -6.76 11.85
CA THR A 518 -30.33 -6.36 10.45
C THR A 518 -29.09 -5.55 10.09
N MET A 519 -28.36 -5.96 9.05
CA MET A 519 -27.11 -5.33 8.64
C MET A 519 -27.19 -4.83 7.20
N ILE A 520 -26.68 -3.62 6.97
CA ILE A 520 -26.63 -3.00 5.64
C ILE A 520 -25.21 -2.52 5.39
N GLY A 521 -24.61 -3.04 4.33
CA GLY A 521 -23.29 -2.65 3.88
C GLY A 521 -23.32 -1.33 3.11
N ILE A 522 -22.32 -0.47 3.31
CA ILE A 522 -22.15 0.82 2.64
C ILE A 522 -20.68 0.90 2.20
N PRO A 523 -20.31 0.24 1.08
CA PRO A 523 -18.91 0.02 0.73
C PRO A 523 -18.13 1.29 0.38
N LEU A 524 -18.81 2.29 -0.20
CA LEU A 524 -18.20 3.55 -0.67
C LEU A 524 -17.03 3.35 -1.66
N ASP A 525 -16.98 2.20 -2.34
CA ASP A 525 -15.99 1.87 -3.37
C ASP A 525 -16.31 2.51 -4.73
N ASN A 526 -17.58 2.82 -4.98
CA ASN A 526 -18.05 3.51 -6.17
C ASN A 526 -19.16 4.52 -5.84
N VAL A 527 -18.92 5.79 -6.14
CA VAL A 527 -19.89 6.88 -5.88
C VAL A 527 -20.98 7.03 -6.94
N GLY A 528 -21.00 6.20 -7.98
CA GLY A 528 -22.01 6.26 -9.05
C GLY A 528 -23.44 6.21 -8.51
N LYS A 529 -23.71 5.35 -7.52
CA LYS A 529 -25.01 5.28 -6.84
C LYS A 529 -25.33 6.55 -6.05
N ILE A 530 -24.32 7.21 -5.47
CA ILE A 530 -24.48 8.49 -4.77
C ILE A 530 -24.83 9.58 -5.79
N HIS A 531 -24.13 9.65 -6.92
CA HIS A 531 -24.44 10.60 -8.00
C HIS A 531 -25.85 10.37 -8.57
N GLU A 532 -26.26 9.13 -8.80
CA GLU A 532 -27.62 8.81 -9.25
C GLU A 532 -28.68 9.27 -8.25
N TYR A 533 -28.46 9.02 -6.95
CA TYR A 533 -29.33 9.48 -5.88
C TYR A 533 -29.48 11.01 -5.87
N ILE A 534 -28.36 11.73 -5.91
CA ILE A 534 -28.32 13.19 -5.95
C ILE A 534 -29.08 13.74 -7.15
N ASN A 535 -28.83 13.18 -8.34
CA ASN A 535 -29.49 13.61 -9.58
C ASN A 535 -31.01 13.38 -9.50
N ARG A 536 -31.43 12.20 -9.03
CA ARG A 536 -32.85 11.88 -8.86
C ARG A 536 -33.52 12.81 -7.85
N LYS A 537 -32.86 13.10 -6.73
CA LYS A 537 -33.35 14.05 -5.71
C LYS A 537 -33.53 15.45 -6.30
N SER A 538 -32.52 15.95 -7.01
CA SER A 538 -32.59 17.27 -7.68
C SER A 538 -33.73 17.36 -8.70
N LEU A 539 -33.96 16.29 -9.50
CA LEU A 539 -35.07 16.24 -10.45
C LEU A 539 -36.44 16.25 -9.76
N LEU A 540 -36.58 15.54 -8.64
CA LEU A 540 -37.82 15.52 -7.85
C LEU A 540 -38.11 16.89 -7.24
N GLU A 541 -37.09 17.57 -6.70
CA GLU A 541 -37.21 18.92 -6.14
C GLU A 541 -37.61 19.95 -7.22
N LYS A 542 -37.06 19.83 -8.43
CA LYS A 542 -37.45 20.67 -9.59
C LYS A 542 -38.87 20.38 -10.08
N ARG A 543 -39.30 19.13 -10.09
CA ARG A 543 -40.62 18.71 -10.59
C ARG A 543 -41.75 19.02 -9.61
N TYR A 544 -41.47 19.05 -8.31
CA TYR A 544 -42.45 19.31 -7.25
C TYR A 544 -41.96 20.38 -6.27
N PRO A 545 -41.77 21.63 -6.72
CA PRO A 545 -41.23 22.70 -5.87
C PRO A 545 -42.18 23.07 -4.70
N SER A 546 -43.48 22.76 -4.83
CA SER A 546 -44.55 23.22 -3.93
C SER A 546 -45.10 22.15 -2.99
N LYS A 547 -44.54 20.94 -2.95
CA LYS A 547 -44.86 19.98 -1.90
C LYS A 547 -43.64 19.83 -1.01
N ARG A 548 -43.73 20.34 0.23
CA ARG A 548 -42.90 19.90 1.37
C ARG A 548 -43.17 18.41 1.64
N ILE A 549 -42.79 17.53 0.70
CA ILE A 549 -42.74 16.07 0.86
C ILE A 549 -41.43 15.64 1.52
N ILE A 550 -40.52 16.57 1.80
CA ILE A 550 -39.53 16.36 2.85
C ILE A 550 -40.22 16.80 4.13
N PRO A 551 -40.58 15.89 5.06
CA PRO A 551 -40.99 16.32 6.37
C PRO A 551 -39.90 17.28 6.88
N LYS A 552 -40.27 18.34 7.60
CA LYS A 552 -39.33 18.89 8.58
C LYS A 552 -39.08 17.78 9.60
N THR A 553 -38.31 16.75 9.24
CA THR A 553 -37.76 15.82 10.20
C THR A 553 -36.75 16.64 10.99
N SER A 554 -37.26 17.19 12.08
CA SER A 554 -36.68 17.07 13.41
C SER A 554 -35.20 17.46 13.49
N SER A 555 -34.93 18.77 13.62
CA SER A 555 -33.60 19.30 13.93
C SER A 555 -32.54 18.96 12.86
N PRO A 556 -31.45 19.74 12.70
CA PRO A 556 -30.29 19.21 12.00
C PRO A 556 -29.94 17.88 12.66
N VAL A 557 -29.68 16.82 11.88
CA VAL A 557 -29.01 15.61 12.38
C VAL A 557 -27.75 16.11 13.07
N GLN A 558 -27.80 16.22 14.40
CA GLN A 558 -26.91 17.15 15.09
C GLN A 558 -25.47 16.64 15.09
N ARG A 559 -25.27 15.33 14.89
CA ARG A 559 -23.99 14.63 14.68
C ARG A 559 -24.23 13.32 13.92
N GLY A 560 -23.40 13.00 12.93
CA GLY A 560 -23.40 11.68 12.29
C GLY A 560 -23.00 11.61 10.81
N PRO A 561 -22.79 10.39 10.26
CA PRO A 561 -22.42 10.20 8.85
C PRO A 561 -23.44 10.84 7.91
N THR A 562 -22.96 11.81 7.13
CA THR A 562 -23.77 12.64 6.22
C THR A 562 -22.99 12.88 4.95
N ILE A 563 -23.66 12.75 3.81
CA ILE A 563 -23.06 13.07 2.51
C ILE A 563 -23.15 14.58 2.28
N PHE A 564 -22.03 15.20 1.94
CA PHE A 564 -21.97 16.59 1.51
C PHE A 564 -21.50 16.66 0.06
N GLN A 565 -21.99 17.63 -0.69
CA GLN A 565 -21.61 17.84 -2.09
C GLN A 565 -21.42 19.33 -2.39
N GLY A 566 -20.42 19.64 -3.19
CA GLY A 566 -20.20 20.94 -3.80
C GLY A 566 -19.64 20.77 -5.20
N THR A 567 -19.64 21.87 -5.96
CA THR A 567 -19.09 21.94 -7.31
C THR A 567 -18.29 23.22 -7.44
N PHE A 568 -17.23 23.18 -8.23
CA PHE A 568 -16.39 24.33 -8.55
C PHE A 568 -15.83 24.16 -9.97
N ASP A 569 -15.53 25.28 -10.62
CA ASP A 569 -15.03 25.30 -11.99
C ASP A 569 -13.54 25.67 -12.02
N ILE A 570 -12.78 25.01 -12.88
CA ILE A 570 -11.37 25.33 -13.16
C ILE A 570 -11.20 25.44 -14.68
N ALA A 571 -10.50 26.46 -15.14
CA ALA A 571 -10.08 26.52 -16.54
C ALA A 571 -9.05 25.41 -16.81
N ARG A 572 -9.24 24.64 -17.89
CA ARG A 572 -8.41 23.46 -18.19
C ARG A 572 -6.89 23.75 -18.24
N ILE A 573 -6.51 24.95 -18.67
CA ILE A 573 -5.10 25.39 -18.76
C ILE A 573 -4.44 25.61 -17.40
N ASP A 574 -5.23 25.72 -16.33
CA ASP A 574 -4.77 26.04 -14.97
C ASP A 574 -4.72 24.81 -14.06
N ILE A 575 -5.04 23.60 -14.57
CA ILE A 575 -5.05 22.38 -13.77
C ILE A 575 -3.63 22.05 -13.30
N MET A 576 -3.43 22.13 -11.99
CA MET A 576 -2.20 21.76 -11.29
C MET A 576 -2.56 20.98 -10.02
N ASP A 577 -1.57 20.32 -9.43
CA ASP A 577 -1.72 19.70 -8.13
C ASP A 577 -2.16 20.73 -7.08
N THR A 578 -2.98 20.29 -6.13
CA THR A 578 -3.47 21.09 -5.00
C THR A 578 -3.69 20.19 -3.80
N TYR A 579 -3.86 20.78 -2.62
CA TYR A 579 -4.09 20.05 -1.38
C TYR A 579 -5.45 20.45 -0.82
N LEU A 580 -6.22 19.44 -0.40
CA LEU A 580 -7.45 19.67 0.33
C LEU A 580 -7.12 20.02 1.77
N ASP A 581 -7.64 21.14 2.26
CA ASP A 581 -7.63 21.49 3.68
C ASP A 581 -8.94 21.04 4.35
N PRO A 582 -8.94 19.99 5.18
CA PRO A 582 -10.12 19.52 5.89
C PRO A 582 -10.38 20.27 7.20
N THR A 583 -9.65 21.36 7.50
CA THR A 583 -9.81 22.12 8.75
C THR A 583 -11.28 22.52 8.98
N GLY A 584 -11.78 22.26 10.18
CA GLY A 584 -13.17 22.50 10.56
C GLY A 584 -14.12 21.33 10.30
N TRP A 585 -13.68 20.28 9.59
CA TRP A 585 -14.40 19.02 9.49
C TRP A 585 -14.06 18.07 10.66
N GLY A 586 -14.90 17.05 10.84
CA GLY A 586 -14.66 15.97 11.80
C GLY A 586 -13.81 14.86 11.20
N LYS A 587 -14.44 13.74 10.85
CA LYS A 587 -13.83 12.59 10.17
C LYS A 587 -14.72 12.16 9.01
N GLY A 588 -14.12 11.73 7.90
CA GLY A 588 -14.88 11.30 6.74
C GLY A 588 -14.00 10.64 5.67
N VAL A 589 -14.47 10.74 4.44
CA VAL A 589 -13.78 10.35 3.22
C VAL A 589 -14.11 11.37 2.14
N VAL A 590 -13.18 11.62 1.22
CA VAL A 590 -13.37 12.64 0.19
C VAL A 590 -13.25 12.05 -1.21
N PHE A 591 -14.20 12.44 -2.06
CA PHE A 591 -14.22 12.08 -3.47
C PHE A 591 -14.18 13.33 -4.33
N ILE A 592 -13.30 13.36 -5.33
CA ILE A 592 -13.28 14.38 -6.38
C ILE A 592 -13.52 13.70 -7.71
N ASN A 593 -14.56 14.11 -8.43
CA ASN A 593 -14.95 13.52 -9.72
C ASN A 593 -15.08 11.98 -9.69
N GLY A 594 -15.47 11.45 -8.54
CA GLY A 594 -15.61 10.01 -8.30
C GLY A 594 -14.34 9.26 -7.92
N PHE A 595 -13.18 9.91 -7.93
CA PHE A 595 -11.94 9.33 -7.41
C PHE A 595 -11.88 9.50 -5.89
N ASN A 596 -11.66 8.40 -5.16
CA ASN A 596 -11.56 8.39 -3.71
C ASN A 596 -10.15 8.82 -3.26
N LEU A 597 -10.04 10.03 -2.72
CA LEU A 597 -8.75 10.57 -2.27
C LEU A 597 -8.23 9.88 -1.01
N GLY A 598 -9.12 9.24 -0.25
CA GLY A 598 -8.81 8.64 1.04
C GLY A 598 -9.64 9.22 2.18
N ARG A 599 -9.17 8.98 3.39
CA ARG A 599 -9.81 9.37 4.66
C ARG A 599 -9.45 10.79 5.05
#